data_AF-A0AAD7ID10-F1
#
_entry.id   AF-A0AAD7ID10-F1
#
_cell.length_a   1.000
_cell.length_b   1.000
_cell.length_c   1.000
_cell.angle_alpha   90.00
_cell.angle_beta   90.00
_cell.angle_gamma   90.00
#
_symmetry.space_group_name_H-M   'P 1'
#
loop_
_entity.id
_entity.type
_entity.pdbx_description
1 polymer ?
#
loop_
_entity_poly.entity_id
_entity_poly.type
_entity_poly.pdbx_seq_one_letter_code
_entity_poly.pdbx_strand_id
1 'polypeptide(L)'
;MPPNDGPNQDNADLVEMYMGIEQMLDLRQWQVRRSAVCPCGQPSSVHCNDCGGPDLCQKCVVDKHANEPFHAVREWDAALSYYTHVTFYNLGLRIKLGHSGDACPSPRLERREALTVRGLKTLAVEFCACANAASEAHQIKARGWWPMRSNFICALPLLTLPLGPVESDKSDRESSDSDSGSESDEGREGNDGNEGSAGG
;
A
#
# COMPACT_ATOMS: atom_id res chain seq x y z
N MET A 1 -22.86 -59.22 30.08
CA MET A 1 -22.75 -58.26 28.96
C MET A 1 -23.50 -57.02 29.39
N PRO A 2 -22.87 -55.83 29.40
CA PRO A 2 -23.63 -54.61 29.64
C PRO A 2 -24.61 -54.38 28.48
N PRO A 3 -25.79 -53.78 28.73
CA PRO A 3 -26.70 -53.40 27.66
C PRO A 3 -26.01 -52.42 26.72
N ASN A 4 -26.17 -52.68 25.42
CA ASN A 4 -25.76 -51.80 24.35
C ASN A 4 -26.76 -50.64 24.31
N ASP A 5 -26.49 -49.60 25.07
CA ASP A 5 -27.21 -48.34 24.94
C ASP A 5 -26.77 -47.72 23.62
N GLY A 6 -27.58 -47.92 22.59
CA GLY A 6 -27.44 -47.22 21.31
C GLY A 6 -27.38 -45.70 21.53
N PRO A 7 -26.90 -44.94 20.53
CA PRO A 7 -26.68 -43.50 20.70
C PRO A 7 -27.93 -42.84 21.31
N ASN A 8 -27.75 -42.27 22.50
CA ASN A 8 -28.83 -41.67 23.28
C ASN A 8 -29.57 -40.65 22.39
N GLN A 9 -30.87 -40.86 22.15
CA GLN A 9 -31.70 -40.00 21.31
C GLN A 9 -31.64 -38.53 21.76
N ASP A 10 -31.45 -38.31 23.08
CA ASP A 10 -31.25 -36.99 23.68
C ASP A 10 -30.02 -36.26 23.11
N ASN A 11 -28.97 -36.98 22.73
CA ASN A 11 -27.76 -36.39 22.12
C ASN A 11 -27.97 -36.03 20.65
N ALA A 12 -28.83 -36.76 19.93
CA ALA A 12 -29.19 -36.43 18.55
C ALA A 12 -30.04 -35.15 18.53
N ASP A 13 -31.00 -35.03 19.44
CA ASP A 13 -31.85 -33.84 19.59
C ASP A 13 -31.03 -32.61 20.05
N LEU A 14 -30.03 -32.82 20.94
CA LEU A 14 -29.08 -31.77 21.29
C LEU A 14 -28.18 -31.40 20.12
N VAL A 15 -27.66 -32.36 19.34
CA VAL A 15 -26.85 -32.07 18.14
C VAL A 15 -27.69 -31.33 17.10
N GLU A 16 -28.96 -31.68 16.89
CA GLU A 16 -29.87 -30.92 16.01
C GLU A 16 -30.15 -29.51 16.56
N MET A 17 -30.30 -29.36 17.87
CA MET A 17 -30.44 -28.05 18.51
C MET A 17 -29.16 -27.21 18.39
N TYR A 18 -27.97 -27.80 18.56
CA TYR A 18 -26.68 -27.10 18.41
C TYR A 18 -26.41 -26.76 16.94
N MET A 19 -26.70 -27.65 15.99
CA MET A 19 -26.63 -27.37 14.55
C MET A 19 -27.67 -26.30 14.15
N GLY A 20 -28.84 -26.27 14.78
CA GLY A 20 -29.87 -25.24 14.60
C GLY A 20 -29.52 -23.90 15.25
N ILE A 21 -28.82 -23.90 16.39
CA ILE A 21 -28.29 -22.70 17.04
C ILE A 21 -27.10 -22.14 16.26
N GLU A 22 -26.25 -22.98 15.64
CA GLU A 22 -25.22 -22.49 14.70
C GLU A 22 -25.84 -21.85 13.45
N GLN A 23 -26.94 -22.42 12.93
CA GLN A 23 -27.73 -21.78 11.86
C GLN A 23 -28.43 -20.49 12.34
N MET A 24 -28.86 -20.40 13.61
CA MET A 24 -29.53 -19.21 14.16
C MET A 24 -28.57 -18.14 14.70
N LEU A 25 -27.32 -18.46 15.04
CA LEU A 25 -26.29 -17.47 15.37
C LEU A 25 -25.69 -16.80 14.12
N ASP A 26 -26.16 -17.22 12.94
CA ASP A 26 -25.86 -16.62 11.66
C ASP A 26 -26.73 -15.40 11.32
N LEU A 27 -27.24 -14.70 12.34
CA LEU A 27 -27.85 -13.37 12.21
C LEU A 27 -26.89 -12.30 11.65
N ARG A 28 -25.64 -12.66 11.32
CA ARG A 28 -24.67 -11.83 10.58
C ARG A 28 -24.57 -12.13 9.08
N GLN A 29 -25.14 -13.23 8.57
CA GLN A 29 -25.07 -13.56 7.14
C GLN A 29 -26.15 -12.88 6.29
N TRP A 30 -27.25 -12.40 6.87
CA TRP A 30 -28.18 -11.51 6.17
C TRP A 30 -27.61 -10.09 6.09
N GLN A 31 -26.64 -9.89 5.20
CA GLN A 31 -26.19 -8.54 4.87
C GLN A 31 -27.31 -7.85 4.10
N VAL A 32 -27.72 -6.66 4.53
CA VAL A 32 -28.72 -5.88 3.80
C VAL A 32 -28.01 -5.11 2.71
N ARG A 33 -28.39 -5.37 1.45
CA ARG A 33 -27.91 -4.57 0.31
C ARG A 33 -28.27 -3.11 0.54
N ARG A 34 -27.26 -2.23 0.47
CA ARG A 34 -27.43 -0.83 0.87
C ARG A 34 -28.20 -0.02 -0.14
N SER A 35 -27.98 -0.24 -1.44
CA SER A 35 -28.77 0.44 -2.47
C SER A 35 -28.88 -0.38 -3.76
N ALA A 36 -30.06 -0.32 -4.36
CA ALA A 36 -30.32 -1.05 -5.59
C ALA A 36 -29.86 -0.35 -6.86
N VAL A 37 -29.86 0.99 -6.80
CA VAL A 37 -29.64 1.88 -7.92
C VAL A 37 -28.54 2.87 -7.51
N CYS A 38 -27.56 3.01 -8.39
CA CYS A 38 -26.49 3.99 -8.30
C CYS A 38 -27.06 5.40 -8.51
N PRO A 39 -26.47 6.46 -7.93
CA PRO A 39 -26.88 7.84 -8.21
C PRO A 39 -26.89 8.24 -9.70
N CYS A 40 -26.15 7.53 -10.56
CA CYS A 40 -26.18 7.74 -12.02
C CYS A 40 -27.34 7.03 -12.74
N GLY A 41 -28.25 6.38 -12.00
CA GLY A 41 -29.42 5.65 -12.53
C GLY A 41 -29.15 4.22 -12.97
N GLN A 42 -27.90 3.74 -12.89
CA GLN A 42 -27.53 2.36 -13.24
C GLN A 42 -27.69 1.40 -12.05
N PRO A 43 -27.83 0.08 -12.27
CA PRO A 43 -27.78 -0.90 -11.17
C PRO A 43 -26.47 -0.81 -10.38
N SER A 44 -26.54 -0.90 -9.05
CA SER A 44 -25.36 -0.79 -8.16
C SER A 44 -25.07 -2.07 -7.39
N SER A 45 -23.95 -2.73 -7.62
CA SER A 45 -23.58 -3.94 -6.88
C SER A 45 -22.41 -3.74 -5.93
N VAL A 46 -21.64 -2.66 -6.07
CA VAL A 46 -20.35 -2.53 -5.39
C VAL A 46 -20.42 -1.57 -4.21
N HIS A 47 -20.07 -2.06 -3.03
CA HIS A 47 -19.93 -1.27 -1.82
C HIS A 47 -18.45 -0.99 -1.51
N CYS A 48 -18.14 0.22 -1.08
CA CYS A 48 -16.85 0.53 -0.45
C CYS A 48 -17.02 0.54 1.07
N ASN A 49 -16.33 -0.39 1.74
CA ASN A 49 -16.40 -0.54 3.19
C ASN A 49 -15.79 0.64 3.94
N ASP A 50 -14.83 1.33 3.32
CA ASP A 50 -14.07 2.39 3.98
C ASP A 50 -14.75 3.76 3.87
N CYS A 51 -15.48 4.01 2.78
CA CYS A 51 -16.24 5.25 2.61
C CYS A 51 -17.60 5.24 3.32
N GLY A 52 -18.18 4.07 3.61
CA GLY A 52 -19.47 3.95 4.31
C GLY A 52 -20.70 4.46 3.56
N GLY A 53 -20.62 4.60 2.22
CA GLY A 53 -21.69 5.16 1.37
C GLY A 53 -22.68 4.13 0.78
N PRO A 54 -23.53 4.55 -0.18
CA PRO A 54 -24.40 3.63 -0.91
C PRO A 54 -23.57 2.69 -1.81
N ASP A 55 -24.22 1.64 -2.31
CA ASP A 55 -23.65 0.83 -3.38
C ASP A 55 -23.60 1.67 -4.66
N LEU A 56 -22.54 1.46 -5.44
CA LEU A 56 -22.31 2.13 -6.71
C LEU A 56 -22.25 1.09 -7.83
N CYS A 57 -22.50 1.53 -9.07
CA CYS A 57 -22.16 0.73 -10.23
C CYS A 57 -20.63 0.67 -10.39
N GLN A 58 -20.14 -0.32 -11.13
CA GLN A 58 -18.70 -0.53 -11.36
C GLN A 58 -17.99 0.73 -11.88
N LYS A 59 -18.60 1.48 -12.81
CA LYS A 59 -18.03 2.73 -13.33
C LYS A 59 -17.89 3.79 -12.24
N CYS A 60 -18.97 4.08 -11.52
CA CYS A 60 -18.96 5.13 -10.50
C CYS A 60 -18.05 4.80 -9.31
N VAL A 61 -17.95 3.52 -8.92
CA VAL A 61 -17.01 3.14 -7.86
C VAL A 61 -15.55 3.30 -8.32
N VAL A 62 -15.23 2.92 -9.56
CA VAL A 62 -13.87 3.11 -10.12
C VAL A 62 -13.52 4.60 -10.23
N ASP A 63 -14.42 5.41 -10.79
CA ASP A 63 -14.22 6.85 -10.97
C ASP A 63 -14.02 7.55 -9.61
N LYS A 64 -14.84 7.21 -8.61
CA LYS A 64 -14.75 7.79 -7.25
C LYS A 64 -13.45 7.42 -6.52
N HIS A 65 -12.92 6.22 -6.75
CA HIS A 65 -11.74 5.71 -6.03
C HIS A 65 -10.46 5.76 -6.85
N ALA A 66 -10.42 6.51 -7.95
CA ALA A 66 -9.23 6.66 -8.78
C ALA A 66 -8.00 7.15 -8.00
N ASN A 67 -8.22 7.92 -6.93
CA ASN A 67 -7.17 8.42 -6.03
C ASN A 67 -7.08 7.66 -4.69
N GLU A 68 -8.00 6.72 -4.43
CA GLU A 68 -8.06 5.92 -3.20
C GLU A 68 -8.09 4.42 -3.52
N PRO A 69 -7.13 3.89 -4.31
CA PRO A 69 -7.16 2.52 -4.84
C PRO A 69 -6.94 1.43 -3.78
N PHE A 70 -6.70 1.82 -2.52
CA PHE A 70 -6.40 0.93 -1.40
C PHE A 70 -7.63 0.64 -0.53
N HIS A 71 -8.78 1.22 -0.86
CA HIS A 71 -10.02 0.93 -0.15
C HIS A 71 -10.46 -0.52 -0.40
N ALA A 72 -11.02 -1.13 0.64
CA ALA A 72 -11.67 -2.42 0.57
C ALA A 72 -13.07 -2.25 -0.02
N VAL A 73 -13.31 -2.97 -1.12
CA VAL A 73 -14.59 -3.01 -1.81
C VAL A 73 -15.14 -4.43 -1.78
N ARG A 74 -16.47 -4.52 -1.84
CA ARG A 74 -17.19 -5.79 -1.91
C ARG A 74 -18.31 -5.67 -2.93
N GLU A 75 -18.68 -6.78 -3.54
CA GLU A 75 -19.75 -6.84 -4.52
C GLU A 75 -20.90 -7.69 -4.00
N TRP A 76 -22.12 -7.18 -4.13
CA TRP A 76 -23.34 -7.90 -3.78
C TRP A 76 -23.57 -9.07 -4.73
N ASP A 77 -23.48 -10.29 -4.20
CA ASP A 77 -23.91 -11.49 -4.91
C ASP A 77 -25.41 -11.69 -4.66
N ALA A 78 -26.21 -11.49 -5.71
CA ALA A 78 -27.66 -11.61 -5.62
C ALA A 78 -28.13 -13.07 -5.43
N ALA A 79 -27.37 -14.05 -5.91
CA ALA A 79 -27.73 -15.46 -5.77
C ALA A 79 -27.47 -15.94 -4.33
N LEU A 80 -26.40 -15.45 -3.72
CA LEU A 80 -26.02 -15.85 -2.37
C LEU A 80 -26.52 -14.89 -1.28
N SER A 81 -27.09 -13.73 -1.67
CA SER A 81 -27.60 -12.70 -0.77
C SER A 81 -26.57 -12.19 0.25
N TYR A 82 -25.31 -12.09 -0.15
CA TYR A 82 -24.25 -11.51 0.67
C TYR A 82 -23.20 -10.78 -0.19
N TYR A 83 -22.41 -9.91 0.45
CA TYR A 83 -21.30 -9.24 -0.23
C TYR A 83 -20.05 -10.12 -0.29
N THR A 84 -19.58 -10.42 -1.49
CA THR A 84 -18.31 -11.11 -1.76
C THR A 84 -17.15 -10.12 -1.87
N HIS A 85 -15.93 -10.57 -1.56
CA HIS A 85 -14.76 -9.71 -1.68
C HIS A 85 -14.38 -9.52 -3.16
N VAL A 86 -14.20 -8.26 -3.57
CA VAL A 86 -13.67 -7.92 -4.89
C VAL A 86 -12.50 -6.95 -4.73
N THR A 87 -11.67 -6.82 -5.77
CA THR A 87 -10.56 -5.87 -5.78
C THR A 87 -10.77 -4.83 -6.87
N PHE A 88 -10.15 -3.66 -6.72
CA PHE A 88 -10.15 -2.66 -7.78
C PHE A 88 -9.51 -3.17 -9.08
N TYR A 89 -8.57 -4.12 -8.99
CA TYR A 89 -8.07 -4.85 -10.16
C TYR A 89 -9.20 -5.59 -10.90
N ASN A 90 -10.04 -6.34 -10.18
CA ASN A 90 -11.18 -7.06 -10.78
C ASN A 90 -12.21 -6.10 -11.37
N LEU A 91 -12.42 -4.95 -10.73
CA LEU A 91 -13.33 -3.90 -11.19
C LEU A 91 -12.77 -3.08 -12.36
N GLY A 92 -11.52 -3.30 -12.78
CA GLY A 92 -10.90 -2.66 -13.93
C GLY A 92 -10.31 -1.27 -13.66
N LEU A 93 -10.09 -0.89 -12.40
CA LEU A 93 -9.36 0.34 -12.08
C LEU A 93 -7.91 0.23 -12.54
N ARG A 94 -7.49 1.19 -13.37
CA ARG A 94 -6.13 1.31 -13.88
C ARG A 94 -5.50 2.56 -13.30
N ILE A 95 -4.39 2.39 -12.61
CA ILE A 95 -3.67 3.45 -11.93
C ILE A 95 -2.57 3.94 -12.85
N LYS A 96 -2.75 5.13 -13.41
CA LYS A 96 -1.77 5.76 -14.30
C LYS A 96 -0.67 6.40 -13.46
N LEU A 97 0.57 6.05 -13.79
CA LEU A 97 1.77 6.64 -13.24
C LEU A 97 2.51 7.43 -14.33
N GLY A 98 3.14 8.53 -13.91
CA GLY A 98 3.65 9.53 -14.85
C GLY A 98 2.53 10.42 -15.41
N HIS A 99 2.92 11.43 -16.20
CA HIS A 99 2.01 12.43 -16.78
C HIS A 99 0.98 13.00 -15.80
N SER A 100 1.33 13.16 -14.52
CA SER A 100 0.42 13.64 -13.46
C SER A 100 -0.91 12.85 -13.35
N GLY A 101 -0.96 11.61 -13.84
CA GLY A 101 -2.16 10.78 -13.88
C GLY A 101 -2.96 10.86 -15.19
N ASP A 102 -2.54 11.68 -16.15
CA ASP A 102 -3.16 11.75 -17.48
C ASP A 102 -2.87 10.51 -18.34
N ALA A 103 -3.58 10.40 -19.46
CA ALA A 103 -3.36 9.33 -20.42
C ALA A 103 -1.94 9.39 -21.00
N CYS A 104 -1.18 8.32 -20.81
CA CYS A 104 0.14 8.14 -21.41
C CYS A 104 -0.02 7.62 -22.86
N PRO A 105 0.73 8.15 -23.85
CA PRO A 105 0.72 7.62 -25.22
C PRO A 105 1.43 6.26 -25.34
N SER A 106 2.31 5.93 -24.38
CA SER A 106 3.02 4.64 -24.30
C SER A 106 2.91 4.08 -22.88
N PRO A 107 1.72 3.61 -22.45
CA PRO A 107 1.54 3.02 -21.14
C PRO A 107 2.01 1.56 -21.14
N ARG A 108 2.68 1.14 -20.07
CA ARG A 108 2.96 -0.27 -19.80
C ARG A 108 2.13 -0.72 -18.59
N LEU A 109 1.14 -1.55 -18.87
CA LEU A 109 0.26 -2.13 -17.85
C LEU A 109 0.94 -3.28 -17.13
N GLU A 110 0.91 -3.25 -15.81
CA GLU A 110 1.42 -4.32 -14.97
C GLU A 110 0.53 -4.60 -13.77
N ARG A 111 0.52 -5.86 -13.35
CA ARG A 111 -0.07 -6.27 -12.07
C ARG A 111 0.94 -5.98 -10.95
N ARG A 112 0.48 -5.30 -9.90
CA ARG A 112 1.28 -5.02 -8.70
C ARG A 112 0.50 -5.40 -7.46
N GLU A 113 1.23 -5.66 -6.38
CA GLU A 113 0.66 -5.89 -5.08
C GLU A 113 1.01 -4.73 -4.15
N ALA A 114 0.10 -4.38 -3.27
CA ALA A 114 0.27 -3.32 -2.31
C ALA A 114 -0.07 -3.84 -0.93
N LEU A 115 0.87 -3.72 0.01
CA LEU A 115 0.60 -4.05 1.40
C LEU A 115 0.02 -2.81 2.08
N THR A 116 -1.16 -2.99 2.67
CA THR A 116 -1.85 -1.95 3.42
C THR A 116 -2.10 -2.44 4.84
N VAL A 117 -2.46 -1.54 5.75
CA VAL A 117 -2.94 -1.92 7.10
C VAL A 117 -4.19 -2.81 7.06
N ARG A 118 -4.90 -2.84 5.93
CA ARG A 118 -6.08 -3.68 5.66
C ARG A 118 -5.74 -4.91 4.80
N GLY A 119 -4.47 -5.31 4.77
CA GLY A 119 -3.97 -6.47 4.04
C GLY A 119 -3.49 -6.16 2.62
N LEU A 120 -3.26 -7.23 1.86
CA LEU A 120 -2.73 -7.18 0.50
C LEU A 120 -3.81 -6.73 -0.49
N LYS A 121 -3.47 -5.80 -1.38
CA LYS A 121 -4.31 -5.33 -2.47
C LYS A 121 -3.64 -5.62 -3.80
N THR A 122 -4.40 -6.18 -4.74
CA THR A 122 -3.96 -6.28 -6.13
C THR A 122 -4.36 -5.02 -6.88
N LEU A 123 -3.41 -4.45 -7.63
CA LEU A 123 -3.59 -3.25 -8.43
C LEU A 123 -3.16 -3.47 -9.88
N ALA A 124 -3.84 -2.79 -10.81
CA ALA A 124 -3.40 -2.66 -12.19
C ALA A 124 -2.75 -1.28 -12.34
N VAL A 125 -1.45 -1.27 -12.61
CA VAL A 125 -0.63 -0.05 -12.66
C VAL A 125 -0.16 0.16 -14.09
N GLU A 126 -0.37 1.35 -14.63
CA GLU A 126 0.09 1.77 -15.94
C GLU A 126 1.29 2.69 -15.77
N PHE A 127 2.50 2.14 -15.96
CA PHE A 127 3.73 2.92 -15.96
C PHE A 127 3.87 3.71 -17.25
N CYS A 128 4.36 4.94 -17.15
CA CYS A 128 4.81 5.68 -18.31
C CYS A 128 6.07 5.02 -18.89
N ALA A 129 6.03 4.65 -20.17
CA ALA A 129 7.16 4.10 -20.93
C ALA A 129 7.51 4.98 -22.14
N CYS A 130 7.24 6.29 -22.06
CA CYS A 130 7.73 7.28 -23.02
C CYS A 130 9.26 7.37 -22.99
N ALA A 131 9.88 7.88 -24.07
CA ALA A 131 11.35 7.95 -24.18
C ALA A 131 12.03 8.69 -23.01
N ASN A 132 11.39 9.72 -22.47
CA ASN A 132 11.89 10.52 -21.34
C ASN A 132 11.20 10.15 -20.01
N ALA A 133 10.63 8.94 -19.89
CA ALA A 133 9.96 8.53 -18.67
C ALA A 133 10.96 8.38 -17.51
N ALA A 134 10.56 8.83 -16.32
CA ALA A 134 11.31 8.55 -15.10
C ALA A 134 11.28 7.04 -14.79
N SER A 135 12.24 6.55 -13.99
CA SER A 135 12.23 5.14 -13.56
C SER A 135 10.95 4.78 -12.81
N GLU A 136 10.54 3.50 -12.83
CA GLU A 136 9.33 3.03 -12.13
C GLU A 136 9.29 3.47 -10.67
N ALA A 137 10.43 3.35 -9.96
CA ALA A 137 10.55 3.78 -8.58
C ALA A 137 10.29 5.28 -8.40
N HIS A 138 10.74 6.13 -9.34
CA HIS A 138 10.41 7.55 -9.32
C HIS A 138 8.93 7.81 -9.60
N GLN A 139 8.32 7.08 -10.54
CA GLN A 139 6.90 7.24 -10.83
C GLN A 139 6.00 6.83 -9.65
N ILE A 140 6.36 5.77 -8.92
CA ILE A 140 5.68 5.34 -7.69
C ILE A 140 5.86 6.39 -6.58
N LYS A 141 7.11 6.83 -6.34
CA LYS A 141 7.41 7.88 -5.35
C LYS A 141 6.65 9.17 -5.62
N ALA A 142 6.56 9.58 -6.89
CA ALA A 142 5.83 10.79 -7.30
C ALA A 142 4.32 10.72 -6.96
N ARG A 143 3.77 9.51 -6.79
CA ARG A 143 2.39 9.28 -6.33
C ARG A 143 2.25 9.23 -4.80
N GLY A 144 3.35 9.45 -4.06
CA GLY A 144 3.39 9.41 -2.59
C GLY A 144 3.41 8.00 -2.01
N TRP A 145 3.82 6.99 -2.79
CA TRP A 145 3.78 5.59 -2.40
C TRP A 145 5.19 5.09 -2.00
N TRP A 146 5.36 4.60 -0.76
CA TRP A 146 6.68 4.28 -0.14
C TRP A 146 6.54 3.40 1.13
N PRO A 147 7.48 2.49 1.52
CA PRO A 147 8.74 2.04 0.86
C PRO A 147 8.58 0.78 -0.04
N MET A 148 9.59 0.52 -0.90
CA MET A 148 9.64 -0.60 -1.84
C MET A 148 10.61 -1.71 -1.39
N ARG A 149 10.12 -2.94 -1.28
CA ARG A 149 10.86 -4.11 -1.81
C ARG A 149 10.01 -4.74 -2.90
N SER A 150 10.69 -5.06 -3.99
CA SER A 150 10.33 -5.39 -5.39
C SER A 150 8.89 -5.67 -5.84
N ASN A 151 7.91 -5.94 -4.97
CA ASN A 151 6.51 -6.15 -5.34
C ASN A 151 5.50 -5.41 -4.44
N PHE A 152 5.95 -4.64 -3.45
CA PHE A 152 5.07 -4.02 -2.45
C PHE A 152 5.10 -2.50 -2.54
N ILE A 153 3.91 -1.93 -2.77
CA ILE A 153 3.62 -0.52 -2.51
C ILE A 153 3.02 -0.38 -1.11
N CYS A 154 3.67 0.38 -0.24
CA CYS A 154 3.07 0.83 1.01
C CYS A 154 2.36 2.18 0.79
N ALA A 155 1.11 2.27 1.25
CA ALA A 155 0.24 3.44 1.12
C ALA A 155 -0.07 4.07 2.48
N LEU A 156 0.86 3.97 3.44
CA LEU A 156 0.69 4.63 4.73
C LEU A 156 0.74 6.14 4.49
N PRO A 157 -0.23 6.93 5.02
CA PRO A 157 -0.03 8.36 5.13
C PRO A 157 1.25 8.55 5.95
N LEU A 158 2.16 9.39 5.47
CA LEU A 158 3.40 9.75 6.15
C LEU A 158 3.09 10.34 7.54
N LEU A 159 2.87 9.49 8.55
CA LEU A 159 3.18 9.85 9.91
C LEU A 159 4.69 9.77 10.01
N THR A 160 5.31 10.92 9.75
CA THR A 160 6.56 11.41 10.33
C THR A 160 7.23 10.44 11.31
N LEU A 161 7.95 9.45 10.79
CA LEU A 161 9.07 8.91 11.52
C LEU A 161 10.25 9.83 11.17
N PRO A 162 10.82 10.57 12.13
CA PRO A 162 12.02 11.35 11.85
C PRO A 162 13.08 10.34 11.43
N LEU A 163 13.51 10.42 10.17
CA LEU A 163 14.73 9.76 9.75
C LEU A 163 15.85 10.40 10.58
N GLY A 164 16.31 9.69 11.61
CA GLY A 164 17.55 10.01 12.27
C GLY A 164 18.67 10.09 11.23
N PRO A 165 19.72 10.89 11.48
CA PRO A 165 20.78 11.12 10.51
C PRO A 165 21.38 9.79 10.04
N VAL A 166 21.46 9.64 8.72
CA VAL A 166 22.16 8.55 8.06
C VAL A 166 23.65 8.72 8.37
N GLU A 167 24.18 7.90 9.28
CA GLU A 167 25.62 7.79 9.47
C GLU A 167 26.22 7.20 8.19
N SER A 168 27.01 8.02 7.50
CA SER A 168 27.82 7.60 6.37
C SER A 168 28.93 6.70 6.88
N ASP A 169 28.75 5.40 6.67
CA ASP A 169 29.75 4.35 6.87
C ASP A 169 30.99 4.67 6.01
N LYS A 170 32.01 5.27 6.64
CA LYS A 170 33.34 5.37 6.04
C LYS A 170 34.04 4.05 6.30
N SER A 171 34.16 3.27 5.25
CA SER A 171 35.03 2.10 5.19
C SER A 171 36.47 2.52 5.51
N ASP A 172 36.95 2.17 6.70
CA ASP A 172 38.37 2.22 7.02
C ASP A 172 39.08 1.08 6.27
N ARG A 173 39.81 1.48 5.22
CA ARG A 173 40.88 0.71 4.61
C ARG A 173 42.21 1.35 5.01
N GLU A 174 43.19 0.46 5.19
CA GLU A 174 44.64 0.68 5.26
C GLU A 174 45.15 1.14 6.63
N SER A 175 45.67 0.22 7.44
CA SER A 175 46.97 -0.47 7.37
C SER A 175 48.07 0.32 8.07
N SER A 176 48.73 -0.41 8.97
CA SER A 176 49.99 -0.12 9.64
C SER A 176 50.95 0.74 8.83
N ASP A 177 51.52 1.76 9.48
CA ASP A 177 52.98 1.86 9.57
C ASP A 177 53.38 2.73 10.77
N SER A 178 54.30 2.16 11.53
CA SER A 178 55.19 2.76 12.53
C SER A 178 55.97 3.96 11.96
N ASP A 179 56.17 5.02 12.73
CA ASP A 179 57.48 5.36 13.29
C ASP A 179 57.43 6.61 14.20
N SER A 180 58.41 6.61 15.09
CA SER A 180 58.87 7.48 16.17
C SER A 180 58.95 9.01 15.96
N GLY A 181 58.85 9.71 17.11
CA GLY A 181 59.60 10.93 17.52
C GLY A 181 59.47 12.20 16.66
N SER A 182 59.52 13.43 17.13
CA SER A 182 59.77 14.06 18.43
C SER A 182 59.49 15.56 18.21
N GLU A 183 58.95 16.22 19.23
CA GLU A 183 59.12 17.64 19.57
C GLU A 183 59.07 18.70 18.45
N SER A 184 57.97 19.43 18.42
CA SER A 184 57.89 20.81 17.98
C SER A 184 58.45 21.73 19.06
N ASP A 185 59.48 22.49 18.74
CA ASP A 185 59.94 23.62 19.55
C ASP A 185 59.94 24.92 18.73
N GLU A 186 59.47 25.97 19.41
CA GLU A 186 59.63 27.38 19.14
C GLU A 186 58.95 28.00 17.91
N GLY A 187 57.79 28.60 18.17
CA GLY A 187 57.43 29.84 17.51
C GLY A 187 58.36 30.99 17.96
N ARG A 188 58.75 31.85 17.02
CA ARG A 188 59.03 33.24 17.35
C ARG A 188 58.68 34.15 16.17
N GLU A 189 57.78 35.06 16.48
CA GLU A 189 57.35 36.20 15.70
C GLU A 189 58.54 37.11 15.37
N GLY A 190 58.50 37.70 14.17
CA GLY A 190 59.50 38.65 13.69
C GLY A 190 58.93 39.45 12.53
N ASN A 191 58.13 40.44 12.90
CA ASN A 191 57.68 41.57 12.09
C ASN A 191 58.88 42.23 11.37
N ASP A 192 58.69 42.70 10.14
CA ASP A 192 58.88 44.11 9.76
C ASP A 192 58.84 44.26 8.24
N GLY A 193 58.02 45.20 7.79
CA GLY A 193 57.69 45.41 6.39
C GLY A 193 58.80 46.06 5.57
N ASN A 194 58.55 46.18 4.28
CA ASN A 194 58.81 47.44 3.59
C ASN A 194 58.02 47.55 2.29
N GLU A 195 57.82 48.82 1.94
CA GLU A 195 57.07 49.48 0.89
C GLU A 195 57.62 49.29 -0.53
N GLY A 196 56.82 49.67 -1.53
CA GLY A 196 57.29 50.10 -2.87
C GLY A 196 56.60 49.35 -4.01
N SER A 197 55.53 49.88 -4.61
CA SER A 197 55.50 50.87 -5.71
C SER A 197 55.78 50.33 -7.12
N ALA A 198 54.87 50.74 -8.02
CA ALA A 198 54.95 50.76 -9.49
C ALA A 198 54.96 49.37 -10.19
N GLY A 199 54.15 49.10 -11.21
CA GLY A 199 53.70 49.96 -12.30
C GLY A 199 54.27 49.36 -13.59
N GLY A 200 53.39 48.81 -14.45
CA GLY A 200 53.73 48.18 -15.72
C GLY A 200 52.57 47.35 -16.25
#